data_AF-A0A1L9SIJ9-F1
#
_entry.id   AF-A0A1L9SIJ9-F1
#
_cell.length_a   1.000
_cell.length_b   1.000
_cell.length_c   1.000
_cell.angle_alpha   90.00
_cell.angle_beta   90.00
_cell.angle_gamma   90.00
#
_symmetry.space_group_name_H-M   'P 1'
#
loop_
_entity.id
_entity.type
_entity.pdbx_description
1 polymer ?
#
loop_
_entity_poly.entity_id
_entity_poly.type
_entity_poly.pdbx_seq_one_letter_code
_entity_poly.pdbx_strand_id
1 'polypeptide(L)'
;MRKPRKAANAGGRSTLFWVHTDPQSVSEGTREETLKRIRSHVMSEHNRKKRLENTKRYKSKTFKHLAFQPVETIARPPDGHVTASSSSSASERRVSKASSSRSNSSTSSTSRSGKLARREEFLLNAAAAAADAAITTAVVTDSDSSPASSTSVTRKIPWSPFLEGGIDPFDTTHTPLSDRMSRHLQLFLGDLTLLAYPFQNRIGPRIQQHCTSLVQKDPASLHACICVAASTTALRTGLFPLVDPAKRYTNPLILDTFHHRGETIRLVNEGLSDPVKAASNELIFAVSVLLTIEIASGNADYLKIHLAGLRQMVSLRKNLADVPLHIRFQIAWTDIRVACMSFTRPIFPFIRSDSPPQYPLIPPDEDLVPIASRLMSLVQIPGIFGDAMSKIIYDLSQLTLYAEWLRRDASGYLAFDEVTEDYFNTEVLYLEYALHSDRYTEQGEVKGDATIEGCVRLACLLFHNTAIWNFYPQMAPLFAKPVSGLRQAIEATIATGQFELCPDLLVWVLFVGACCSPSHLPIDRSFFVAELAAAVRLHGFRSWGELRTLLLGFLYVDRSYLAPLKGLWDELKAGTIDDI
;
A
#
# COMPACT_ATOMS: atom_id res chain seq x y z
N MET A 1 16.64 -1.43 66.98
CA MET A 1 16.14 -2.37 65.94
C MET A 1 15.93 -1.62 64.63
N ARG A 2 16.80 -1.86 63.64
CA ARG A 2 16.75 -1.27 62.29
C ARG A 2 16.17 -2.30 61.32
N LYS A 3 15.16 -1.92 60.54
CA LYS A 3 14.55 -2.76 59.48
C LYS A 3 15.54 -3.01 58.33
N PRO A 4 15.50 -4.21 57.69
CA PRO A 4 16.47 -4.58 56.67
C PRO A 4 16.13 -3.94 55.31
N ARG A 5 17.20 -3.62 54.58
CA ARG A 5 17.23 -2.99 53.25
C ARG A 5 17.11 -4.09 52.18
N LYS A 6 16.04 -4.08 51.37
CA LYS A 6 15.88 -5.02 50.24
C LYS A 6 16.77 -4.58 49.06
N ALA A 7 17.39 -5.58 48.43
CA ALA A 7 18.41 -5.46 47.40
C ALA A 7 17.89 -4.78 46.11
N ALA A 8 18.75 -3.98 45.50
CA ALA A 8 18.56 -3.39 44.18
C ALA A 8 18.84 -4.44 43.11
N ASN A 9 17.82 -4.85 42.36
CA ASN A 9 18.00 -5.58 41.10
C ASN A 9 18.23 -4.57 39.97
N ALA A 10 19.45 -4.57 39.45
CA ALA A 10 19.80 -4.01 38.16
C ALA A 10 19.12 -4.85 37.06
N GLY A 11 18.33 -4.19 36.22
CA GLY A 11 17.59 -4.83 35.13
C GLY A 11 16.57 -3.86 34.56
N GLY A 12 17.04 -2.91 33.74
CA GLY A 12 16.18 -1.98 33.02
C GLY A 12 15.31 -2.71 32.00
N ARG A 13 14.14 -3.19 32.43
CA ARG A 13 13.07 -3.61 31.53
C ARG A 13 12.26 -2.38 31.14
N SER A 14 12.25 -2.10 29.84
CA SER A 14 11.28 -1.22 29.18
C SER A 14 9.87 -1.65 29.59
N THR A 15 9.16 -0.81 30.34
CA THR A 15 7.74 -1.01 30.65
C THR A 15 6.92 -0.70 29.40
N LEU A 16 6.95 -1.63 28.44
CA LEU A 16 5.93 -1.75 27.40
C LEU A 16 4.65 -2.22 28.10
N PHE A 17 3.75 -1.27 28.36
CA PHE A 17 2.41 -1.57 28.81
C PHE A 17 1.65 -2.15 27.62
N TRP A 18 1.62 -3.48 27.52
CA TRP A 18 0.74 -4.18 26.59
C TRP A 18 -0.70 -3.90 27.00
N VAL A 19 -1.45 -3.19 26.15
CA VAL A 19 -2.91 -3.08 26.30
C VAL A 19 -3.53 -4.40 25.86
N HIS A 20 -3.55 -5.32 26.82
CA HIS A 20 -4.49 -6.41 27.09
C HIS A 20 -5.18 -7.08 25.89
N THR A 21 -4.77 -8.33 25.65
CA THR A 21 -5.40 -9.33 24.76
C THR A 21 -6.62 -10.01 25.39
N ASP A 22 -7.05 -9.62 26.59
CA ASP A 22 -8.10 -10.31 27.35
C ASP A 22 -9.45 -9.55 27.32
N PRO A 23 -10.51 -10.15 26.74
CA PRO A 23 -11.86 -9.57 26.68
C PRO A 23 -12.45 -9.17 28.04
N GLN A 24 -12.00 -9.77 29.15
CA GLN A 24 -12.57 -9.51 30.48
C GLN A 24 -12.20 -8.13 31.04
N SER A 25 -11.04 -7.58 30.66
CA SER A 25 -10.52 -6.30 31.21
C SER A 25 -11.22 -5.04 30.69
N VAL A 26 -12.08 -5.16 29.67
CA VAL A 26 -12.90 -4.05 29.13
C VAL A 26 -14.09 -3.73 30.06
N SER A 27 -14.40 -4.61 31.01
CA SER A 27 -15.61 -4.52 31.84
C SER A 27 -15.51 -3.58 33.06
N GLU A 28 -14.32 -3.12 33.44
CA GLU A 28 -14.11 -2.45 34.74
C GLU A 28 -14.03 -0.91 34.69
N GLY A 29 -14.08 -0.29 33.51
CA GLY A 29 -14.03 1.17 33.34
C GLY A 29 -15.28 1.74 32.69
N THR A 30 -15.69 2.96 33.07
CA THR A 30 -16.76 3.65 32.33
C THR A 30 -16.32 3.90 30.88
N ARG A 31 -17.26 3.80 29.92
CA ARG A 31 -16.99 3.97 28.48
C ARG A 31 -16.28 5.30 28.16
N GLU A 32 -16.53 6.34 28.95
CA GLU A 32 -15.89 7.67 28.85
C GLU A 32 -14.43 7.69 29.34
N GLU A 33 -14.11 6.98 30.43
CA GLU A 33 -12.74 6.85 30.94
C GLU A 33 -11.86 6.09 29.96
N THR A 34 -12.39 5.04 29.32
CA THR A 34 -11.71 4.31 28.26
C THR A 34 -11.36 5.26 27.11
N LEU A 35 -12.31 6.06 26.62
CA LEU A 35 -12.06 7.05 25.55
C LEU A 35 -11.04 8.13 25.91
N LYS A 36 -11.04 8.62 27.16
CA LYS A 36 -10.02 9.57 27.66
C LYS A 36 -8.63 8.92 27.70
N ARG A 37 -8.52 7.67 28.17
CA ARG A 37 -7.25 6.92 28.18
C ARG A 37 -6.72 6.69 26.77
N ILE A 38 -7.60 6.37 25.81
CA ILE A 38 -7.24 6.17 24.41
C ILE A 38 -6.63 7.43 23.81
N ARG A 39 -7.32 8.57 23.93
CA ARG A 39 -6.82 9.87 23.44
C ARG A 39 -5.48 10.23 24.05
N SER A 40 -5.36 10.10 25.37
CA SER A 40 -4.11 10.37 26.08
C SER A 40 -2.98 9.45 25.61
N HIS A 41 -3.24 8.15 25.47
CA HIS A 41 -2.25 7.17 25.02
C HIS A 41 -1.78 7.45 23.59
N VAL A 42 -2.70 7.57 22.63
CA VAL A 42 -2.38 7.84 21.21
C VAL A 42 -1.60 9.14 21.06
N MET A 43 -2.03 10.21 21.73
CA MET A 43 -1.33 11.51 21.68
C MET A 43 0.02 11.47 22.39
N SER A 44 0.14 10.75 23.52
CA SER A 44 1.40 10.62 24.24
C SER A 44 2.44 9.84 23.43
N GLU A 45 2.04 8.74 22.79
CA GLU A 45 2.90 7.93 21.94
C GLU A 45 3.27 8.66 20.65
N HIS A 46 2.31 9.35 20.01
CA HIS A 46 2.58 10.25 18.88
C HIS A 46 3.65 11.29 19.26
N ASN A 47 3.47 11.99 20.38
CA ASN A 47 4.40 13.01 20.84
C ASN A 47 5.75 12.45 21.29
N ARG A 48 5.79 11.27 21.92
CA ARG A 48 7.01 10.57 22.30
C ARG A 48 7.81 10.17 21.06
N LYS A 49 7.14 9.59 20.05
CA LYS A 49 7.78 9.15 18.83
C LYS A 49 8.25 10.32 17.96
N LYS A 50 7.48 11.39 17.86
CA LYS A 50 7.90 12.66 17.25
C LYS A 50 9.16 13.23 17.91
N ARG A 51 9.25 13.17 19.24
CA ARG A 51 10.47 13.54 20.00
C ARG A 51 11.65 12.63 19.66
N LEU A 52 11.43 11.32 19.57
CA LEU A 52 12.48 10.35 19.18
C LEU A 52 12.96 10.58 17.74
N GLU A 53 12.07 10.83 16.78
CA GLU A 53 12.43 11.13 15.39
C GLU A 53 13.19 12.45 15.26
N ASN A 54 12.75 13.50 15.96
CA ASN A 54 13.48 14.76 16.01
C ASN A 54 14.88 14.57 16.63
N THR A 55 15.00 13.74 17.67
CA THR A 55 16.28 13.42 18.31
C THR A 55 17.18 12.62 17.37
N LYS A 56 16.65 11.64 16.62
CA LYS A 56 17.40 10.89 15.59
C LYS A 56 17.89 11.80 14.47
N ARG A 57 17.04 12.70 13.98
CA ARG A 57 17.42 13.71 12.97
C ARG A 57 18.50 14.65 13.48
N TYR A 58 18.43 15.06 14.76
CA TYR A 58 19.43 15.92 15.37
C TYR A 58 20.76 15.17 15.53
N LYS A 59 20.76 13.95 16.08
CA LYS A 59 21.97 13.11 16.21
C LYS A 59 22.62 12.82 14.86
N SER A 60 21.83 12.54 13.81
CA SER A 60 22.37 12.34 12.46
C SER A 60 23.04 13.60 11.89
N LYS A 61 22.52 14.80 12.19
CA LYS A 61 23.16 16.08 11.82
C LYS A 61 24.40 16.38 12.65
N THR A 62 24.38 16.07 13.95
CA THR A 62 25.53 16.26 14.85
C THR A 62 26.69 15.32 14.50
N PHE A 63 26.41 14.07 14.11
CA PHE A 63 27.45 13.14 13.65
C PHE A 63 28.05 13.52 12.28
N LYS A 64 27.27 14.12 11.38
CA LYS A 64 27.80 14.66 10.12
C LYS A 64 28.74 15.86 10.31
N HIS A 65 28.58 16.60 11.42
CA HIS A 65 29.47 17.72 11.77
C HIS A 65 30.67 17.31 12.64
N LEU A 66 30.75 16.04 13.05
CA LEU A 66 31.85 15.47 13.84
C LEU A 66 32.69 14.46 13.04
N ALA A 67 32.48 14.34 11.72
CA ALA A 67 33.37 13.60 10.86
C ALA A 67 34.72 14.32 10.78
N PHE A 68 35.69 13.76 11.50
CA PHE A 68 37.13 13.99 11.46
C PHE A 68 37.62 14.69 10.18
N GLN A 69 38.16 15.90 10.33
CA GLN A 69 39.03 16.51 9.33
C GLN A 69 40.47 16.06 9.63
N PRO A 70 41.18 15.38 8.72
CA PRO A 70 42.59 15.06 8.92
C PRO A 70 43.44 16.33 8.90
N VAL A 71 44.41 16.40 9.80
CA VAL A 71 45.40 17.48 9.90
C VAL A 71 46.35 17.40 8.71
N GLU A 72 46.40 18.44 7.87
CA GLU A 72 47.45 18.62 6.86
C GLU A 72 48.66 19.34 7.48
N THR A 73 49.80 18.65 7.44
CA THR A 73 51.15 19.12 7.75
C THR A 73 51.72 19.89 6.55
N ILE A 74 51.89 21.21 6.65
CA ILE A 74 52.87 21.96 5.81
C ILE A 74 53.58 23.05 6.65
N ALA A 75 54.86 23.21 6.35
CA ALA A 75 55.92 23.90 7.05
C ALA A 75 55.83 25.44 7.16
N ARG A 76 56.52 25.94 8.20
CA ARG A 76 57.04 27.31 8.45
C ARG A 76 58.13 27.71 7.42
N PRO A 77 58.67 28.96 7.35
CA PRO A 77 58.56 30.16 8.22
C PRO A 77 58.56 31.52 7.42
N PRO A 78 59.00 32.71 7.93
CA PRO A 78 58.89 33.34 9.27
C PRO A 78 58.30 34.78 9.27
N ASP A 79 58.11 35.27 10.50
CA ASP A 79 58.16 36.67 11.00
C ASP A 79 57.00 37.66 10.84
N GLY A 80 56.58 38.19 12.00
CA GLY A 80 56.04 39.56 12.11
C GLY A 80 54.84 39.79 13.04
N HIS A 81 55.08 39.90 14.35
CA HIS A 81 54.35 40.74 15.34
C HIS A 81 52.85 40.51 15.70
N VAL A 82 52.66 39.79 16.81
CA VAL A 82 52.05 40.20 18.10
C VAL A 82 50.99 41.35 18.11
N THR A 83 49.72 41.03 18.39
CA THR A 83 49.02 41.35 19.67
C THR A 83 47.55 40.90 19.64
N ALA A 84 47.08 40.44 20.79
CA ALA A 84 45.73 39.97 21.09
C ALA A 84 44.78 41.12 21.43
N SER A 85 43.47 40.95 21.17
CA SER A 85 42.43 41.00 22.21
C SER A 85 41.02 40.94 21.62
N SER A 86 40.29 39.92 22.05
CA SER A 86 38.89 39.90 22.50
C SER A 86 37.93 41.05 22.13
N SER A 87 36.71 40.58 21.86
CA SER A 87 35.42 41.07 22.39
C SER A 87 34.46 41.78 21.42
N SER A 88 33.32 41.10 21.28
CA SER A 88 31.97 41.62 21.47
C SER A 88 31.37 42.56 20.43
N SER A 89 30.34 41.99 19.80
CA SER A 89 28.96 42.46 19.83
C SER A 89 28.53 43.58 18.91
N ALA A 90 27.36 43.30 18.34
CA ALA A 90 26.29 44.19 17.96
C ALA A 90 26.43 44.91 16.63
N SER A 91 25.56 44.46 15.72
CA SER A 91 24.59 45.29 15.02
C SER A 91 25.13 46.54 14.34
N GLU A 92 25.05 46.57 13.01
CA GLU A 92 24.17 47.56 12.39
C GLU A 92 23.89 47.30 10.91
N ARG A 93 22.79 47.92 10.53
CA ARG A 93 21.98 47.80 9.34
C ARG A 93 22.37 48.94 8.40
N ARG A 94 22.66 48.69 7.12
CA ARG A 94 22.43 49.59 5.96
C ARG A 94 22.93 48.88 4.69
N VAL A 95 22.04 48.51 3.77
CA VAL A 95 21.58 49.34 2.63
C VAL A 95 22.75 49.90 1.83
N SER A 96 23.00 49.35 0.64
CA SER A 96 22.79 50.06 -0.63
C SER A 96 23.36 49.29 -1.82
N LYS A 97 22.61 49.37 -2.95
CA LYS A 97 23.04 49.63 -4.33
C LYS A 97 24.10 48.71 -4.95
N ALA A 98 24.08 48.36 -6.23
CA ALA A 98 23.18 48.61 -7.35
C ALA A 98 23.74 47.80 -8.55
N SER A 99 22.95 47.75 -9.62
CA SER A 99 23.37 47.76 -11.03
C SER A 99 24.30 46.66 -11.55
N SER A 100 23.80 45.88 -12.51
CA SER A 100 24.11 46.01 -13.96
C SER A 100 23.79 44.67 -14.63
N SER A 101 22.68 44.54 -15.38
CA SER A 101 22.59 44.83 -16.81
C SER A 101 23.76 44.28 -17.64
N ARG A 102 23.53 43.23 -18.42
CA ARG A 102 23.54 43.32 -19.90
C ARG A 102 23.12 42.02 -20.57
N SER A 103 22.39 42.26 -21.64
CA SER A 103 21.82 41.37 -22.64
C SER A 103 22.84 40.97 -23.72
N ASN A 104 22.35 40.11 -24.62
CA ASN A 104 22.83 39.78 -25.98
C ASN A 104 23.89 38.69 -26.08
N SER A 105 23.95 37.85 -27.10
CA SER A 105 23.04 37.29 -28.12
C SER A 105 23.96 36.54 -29.09
N SER A 106 23.58 35.33 -29.54
CA SER A 106 24.06 34.64 -30.77
C SER A 106 25.60 34.40 -30.92
N THR A 107 26.13 33.29 -31.43
CA THR A 107 25.78 32.53 -32.62
C THR A 107 26.67 31.26 -32.68
N SER A 108 26.21 30.28 -33.44
CA SER A 108 26.79 29.00 -33.88
C SER A 108 28.31 28.91 -34.16
N SER A 109 28.91 27.74 -33.85
CA SER A 109 29.48 26.82 -34.86
C SER A 109 30.09 25.52 -34.28
N THR A 110 29.67 24.41 -34.87
CA THR A 110 30.19 23.04 -34.98
C THR A 110 31.68 22.71 -34.70
N SER A 111 31.93 21.64 -33.95
CA SER A 111 32.80 20.47 -34.29
C SER A 111 32.77 19.45 -33.12
N ARG A 112 32.12 18.28 -33.27
CA ARG A 112 32.60 16.96 -33.73
C ARG A 112 33.61 16.25 -32.80
N SER A 113 33.11 15.15 -32.20
CA SER A 113 33.80 13.91 -31.78
C SER A 113 34.02 13.69 -30.26
N GLY A 114 33.37 12.65 -29.73
CA GLY A 114 33.60 12.11 -28.38
C GLY A 114 32.49 11.16 -27.93
N LYS A 115 32.73 9.85 -28.09
CA LYS A 115 31.82 8.72 -27.89
C LYS A 115 31.39 8.51 -26.42
N LEU A 116 30.22 7.86 -26.25
CA LEU A 116 29.60 7.23 -25.06
C LEU A 116 28.38 7.96 -24.46
N ALA A 117 27.31 8.07 -25.26
CA ALA A 117 25.97 8.40 -24.77
C ALA A 117 24.91 7.92 -25.77
N ARG A 118 24.82 6.60 -26.02
CA ARG A 118 23.70 5.98 -26.75
C ARG A 118 23.79 4.45 -26.73
N ARG A 119 23.37 3.82 -25.63
CA ARG A 119 22.91 2.42 -25.55
C ARG A 119 22.42 2.20 -24.12
N GLU A 120 21.18 1.74 -23.97
CA GLU A 120 20.39 1.50 -22.72
C GLU A 120 19.39 2.57 -22.25
N GLU A 121 19.03 3.52 -23.12
CA GLU A 121 17.78 4.28 -23.01
C GLU A 121 16.59 3.53 -23.67
N PHE A 122 16.69 2.21 -23.85
CA PHE A 122 15.92 1.47 -24.86
C PHE A 122 15.20 0.19 -24.37
N LEU A 123 15.07 -0.12 -23.06
CA LEU A 123 14.45 -1.40 -22.64
C LEU A 123 13.43 -1.44 -21.47
N LEU A 124 13.08 -0.39 -20.70
CA LEU A 124 12.12 -0.56 -19.57
C LEU A 124 11.29 0.70 -19.16
N ASN A 125 10.98 1.64 -20.06
CA ASN A 125 9.61 1.69 -20.57
C ASN A 125 9.14 0.28 -21.01
N ALA A 126 8.75 -0.68 -20.17
CA ALA A 126 7.48 -0.70 -19.42
C ALA A 126 6.37 0.15 -20.06
N ALA A 127 6.39 0.23 -21.40
CA ALA A 127 5.62 1.10 -22.28
C ALA A 127 4.14 0.73 -22.36
N ALA A 128 3.59 0.23 -21.27
CA ALA A 128 2.20 -0.14 -21.09
C ALA A 128 1.94 -0.28 -19.59
N ALA A 129 2.02 0.83 -18.84
CA ALA A 129 0.88 1.14 -17.98
C ALA A 129 -0.32 1.08 -18.95
N ALA A 130 -0.95 -0.10 -19.01
CA ALA A 130 -1.76 -0.59 -20.11
C ALA A 130 -2.58 0.54 -20.70
N ALA A 131 -2.27 0.89 -21.96
CA ALA A 131 -2.82 2.02 -22.69
C ALA A 131 -4.30 2.20 -22.36
N ASP A 132 -4.65 3.43 -21.97
CA ASP A 132 -6.00 3.98 -22.00
C ASP A 132 -7.10 2.93 -21.82
N ALA A 133 -7.56 2.75 -20.57
CA ALA A 133 -8.88 2.18 -20.34
C ALA A 133 -9.86 2.96 -21.21
N ALA A 134 -10.29 2.33 -22.31
CA ALA A 134 -10.98 2.97 -23.41
C ALA A 134 -12.25 3.67 -22.92
N ILE A 135 -12.19 5.00 -22.83
CA ILE A 135 -13.36 5.86 -22.72
C ILE A 135 -13.97 5.91 -24.12
N THR A 136 -14.89 4.99 -24.40
CA THR A 136 -15.76 5.13 -25.56
C THR A 136 -16.94 6.00 -25.15
N THR A 137 -16.83 7.31 -25.35
CA THR A 137 -17.97 8.23 -25.34
C THR A 137 -18.84 7.94 -26.57
N ALA A 138 -19.94 7.20 -26.36
CA ALA A 138 -20.99 7.10 -27.36
C ALA A 138 -21.72 8.46 -27.45
N VAL A 139 -21.49 9.16 -28.55
CA VAL A 139 -22.28 10.32 -28.97
C VAL A 139 -23.68 9.82 -29.32
N VAL A 140 -24.67 10.14 -28.49
CA VAL A 140 -26.08 9.94 -28.81
C VAL A 140 -26.48 11.06 -29.78
N THR A 141 -26.73 10.69 -31.02
CA THR A 141 -27.38 11.55 -32.01
C THR A 141 -28.86 11.67 -31.69
N ASP A 142 -29.30 12.92 -31.67
CA ASP A 142 -30.65 13.43 -31.48
C ASP A 142 -31.66 12.80 -32.45
N SER A 143 -32.80 12.35 -31.94
CA SER A 143 -34.01 12.20 -32.73
C SER A 143 -35.26 12.31 -31.85
N ASP A 144 -35.95 13.44 -32.06
CA ASP A 144 -37.26 13.82 -31.56
C ASP A 144 -38.32 12.71 -31.55
N SER A 145 -39.02 12.56 -30.42
CA SER A 145 -40.49 12.50 -30.38
C SER A 145 -41.03 12.40 -28.95
N SER A 146 -41.75 13.44 -28.53
CA SER A 146 -42.66 13.46 -27.36
C SER A 146 -44.11 13.12 -27.81
N PRO A 147 -45.15 13.04 -26.95
CA PRO A 147 -45.19 13.04 -25.47
C PRO A 147 -46.12 11.95 -24.86
N ALA A 148 -45.96 11.63 -23.57
CA ALA A 148 -47.10 11.36 -22.69
C ALA A 148 -46.72 11.53 -21.22
N SER A 149 -47.43 12.45 -20.57
CA SER A 149 -47.28 12.92 -19.20
C SER A 149 -47.57 11.86 -18.13
N SER A 150 -46.68 11.73 -17.15
CA SER A 150 -47.08 11.49 -15.76
C SER A 150 -46.13 12.21 -14.82
N THR A 151 -46.63 13.30 -14.24
CA THR A 151 -45.96 14.10 -13.21
C THR A 151 -45.84 13.28 -11.93
N SER A 152 -44.71 12.60 -11.75
CA SER A 152 -44.21 12.30 -10.40
C SER A 152 -43.21 13.40 -10.04
N VAL A 153 -43.52 14.17 -9.00
CA VAL A 153 -42.60 15.15 -8.43
C VAL A 153 -41.47 14.36 -7.77
N THR A 154 -40.45 14.02 -8.55
CA THR A 154 -39.18 13.51 -8.05
C THR A 154 -38.49 14.67 -7.34
N ARG A 155 -38.51 14.62 -6.00
CA ARG A 155 -37.68 15.49 -5.16
C ARG A 155 -36.23 15.33 -5.61
N LYS A 156 -35.71 16.30 -6.37
CA LYS A 156 -34.30 16.33 -6.76
C LYS A 156 -33.48 16.38 -5.47
N ILE A 157 -32.64 15.37 -5.27
CA ILE A 157 -31.67 15.32 -4.17
C ILE A 157 -30.76 16.55 -4.35
N PRO A 158 -30.47 17.36 -3.31
CA PRO A 158 -29.81 18.66 -3.48
C PRO A 158 -28.39 18.63 -4.08
N TRP A 159 -27.85 17.44 -4.36
CA TRP A 159 -26.46 17.20 -4.73
C TRP A 159 -26.28 16.52 -6.11
N SER A 160 -27.34 16.37 -6.92
CA SER A 160 -27.19 15.88 -8.30
C SER A 160 -26.15 16.65 -9.13
N PRO A 161 -25.90 17.97 -8.93
CA PRO A 161 -24.85 18.67 -9.67
C PRO A 161 -23.43 18.22 -9.29
N PHE A 162 -23.18 17.68 -8.10
CA PHE A 162 -21.82 17.33 -7.66
C PHE A 162 -21.21 16.14 -8.39
N LEU A 163 -22.07 15.20 -8.78
CA LEU A 163 -21.71 14.07 -9.62
C LEU A 163 -21.43 14.51 -11.07
N GLU A 164 -21.90 15.70 -11.46
CA GLU A 164 -21.73 16.31 -12.80
C GLU A 164 -20.75 17.51 -12.80
N GLY A 165 -20.00 17.76 -11.72
CA GLY A 165 -18.99 18.83 -11.70
C GLY A 165 -19.46 20.18 -11.12
N GLY A 166 -20.72 20.32 -10.72
CA GLY A 166 -21.30 21.55 -10.19
C GLY A 166 -21.05 21.80 -8.70
N ILE A 167 -20.83 23.07 -8.35
CA ILE A 167 -20.74 23.58 -6.97
C ILE A 167 -22.18 23.79 -6.44
N ASP A 168 -22.45 23.47 -5.18
CA ASP A 168 -23.75 23.77 -4.53
C ASP A 168 -23.97 25.28 -4.56
N PRO A 169 -24.92 25.80 -5.36
CA PRO A 169 -25.14 27.24 -5.45
C PRO A 169 -25.74 27.84 -4.16
N PHE A 170 -26.16 27.00 -3.21
CA PHE A 170 -26.81 27.42 -1.97
C PHE A 170 -25.99 27.14 -0.70
N ASP A 171 -24.78 26.59 -0.84
CA ASP A 171 -23.86 26.25 0.27
C ASP A 171 -24.55 25.51 1.44
N THR A 172 -25.38 24.52 1.12
CA THR A 172 -26.21 23.78 2.08
C THR A 172 -25.44 22.70 2.85
N THR A 173 -24.13 22.57 2.62
CA THR A 173 -23.28 21.64 3.38
C THR A 173 -22.92 22.14 4.76
N HIS A 174 -22.53 21.20 5.62
CA HIS A 174 -21.83 21.53 6.86
C HIS A 174 -20.46 22.21 6.67
N THR A 175 -19.90 22.24 5.45
CA THR A 175 -18.52 22.71 5.20
C THR A 175 -18.42 23.26 3.78
N PRO A 176 -18.31 24.60 3.63
CA PRO A 176 -18.23 25.23 2.33
C PRO A 176 -17.09 24.65 1.48
N LEU A 177 -17.42 24.21 0.27
CA LEU A 177 -16.48 23.58 -0.64
C LEU A 177 -15.90 24.60 -1.62
N SER A 178 -14.59 24.79 -1.60
CA SER A 178 -13.90 25.49 -2.68
C SER A 178 -13.79 24.62 -3.94
N ASP A 179 -13.61 25.22 -5.12
CA ASP A 179 -13.39 24.50 -6.39
C ASP A 179 -12.26 23.46 -6.32
N ARG A 180 -11.22 23.76 -5.52
CA ARG A 180 -10.11 22.84 -5.32
C ARG A 180 -10.51 21.64 -4.46
N MET A 181 -11.27 21.87 -3.39
CA MET A 181 -11.80 20.81 -2.55
C MET A 181 -12.77 19.92 -3.32
N SER A 182 -13.65 20.52 -4.14
CA SER A 182 -14.60 19.79 -4.98
C SER A 182 -13.90 18.86 -5.98
N ARG A 183 -12.81 19.31 -6.63
CA ARG A 183 -12.02 18.46 -7.53
C ARG A 183 -11.36 17.28 -6.82
N HIS A 184 -10.79 17.50 -5.63
CA HIS A 184 -10.24 16.40 -4.82
C HIS A 184 -11.32 15.42 -4.40
N LEU A 185 -12.49 15.92 -3.98
CA LEU A 185 -13.60 15.08 -3.57
C LEU A 185 -14.15 14.25 -4.74
N GLN A 186 -14.28 14.83 -5.93
CA GLN A 186 -14.66 14.12 -7.15
C GLN A 186 -13.65 13.03 -7.49
N LEU A 187 -12.36 13.32 -7.43
CA LEU A 187 -11.31 12.31 -7.61
C LEU A 187 -11.47 11.15 -6.60
N PHE A 188 -11.77 11.45 -5.34
CA PHE A 188 -11.98 10.41 -4.34
C PHE A 188 -13.21 9.55 -4.64
N LEU A 189 -14.38 10.18 -4.86
CA LEU A 189 -15.66 9.51 -5.00
C LEU A 189 -15.82 8.80 -6.34
N GLY A 190 -15.31 9.42 -7.41
CA GLY A 190 -15.42 8.93 -8.79
C GLY A 190 -14.32 7.93 -9.16
N ASP A 191 -13.08 8.14 -8.71
CA ASP A 191 -11.97 7.31 -9.17
C ASP A 191 -11.39 6.44 -8.06
N LEU A 192 -10.97 7.02 -6.92
CA LEU A 192 -10.21 6.27 -5.91
C LEU A 192 -11.05 5.23 -5.17
N THR A 193 -12.30 5.58 -4.86
CA THR A 193 -13.26 4.64 -4.27
C THR A 193 -13.52 3.47 -5.21
N LEU A 194 -13.52 3.75 -6.52
CA LEU A 194 -13.70 2.72 -7.51
C LEU A 194 -12.43 1.84 -7.64
N LEU A 195 -11.26 2.44 -7.74
CA LEU A 195 -10.04 1.63 -7.81
C LEU A 195 -9.78 0.74 -6.56
N ALA A 196 -10.41 1.07 -5.42
CA ALA A 196 -10.37 0.27 -4.20
C ALA A 196 -11.15 -1.06 -4.26
N TYR A 197 -11.89 -1.38 -5.33
CA TYR A 197 -12.40 -2.74 -5.51
C TYR A 197 -12.05 -3.22 -6.94
N PRO A 198 -11.44 -4.40 -7.09
CA PRO A 198 -10.86 -4.80 -8.37
C PRO A 198 -11.87 -5.23 -9.45
N PHE A 199 -13.14 -5.49 -9.08
CA PHE A 199 -14.13 -6.13 -9.96
C PHE A 199 -15.42 -5.31 -10.10
N GLN A 200 -15.35 -3.97 -10.13
CA GLN A 200 -16.51 -3.07 -9.95
C GLN A 200 -17.34 -2.78 -11.20
N ASN A 201 -17.83 -3.81 -11.85
CA ASN A 201 -18.59 -3.60 -13.06
C ASN A 201 -20.04 -3.12 -12.76
N ARG A 202 -20.59 -3.42 -11.57
CA ARG A 202 -21.99 -3.09 -11.21
C ARG A 202 -22.14 -2.26 -9.95
N ILE A 203 -21.24 -2.42 -8.99
CA ILE A 203 -21.43 -1.92 -7.62
C ILE A 203 -20.98 -0.45 -7.48
N GLY A 204 -20.23 0.08 -8.45
CA GLY A 204 -19.63 1.43 -8.42
C GLY A 204 -20.59 2.54 -7.97
N PRO A 205 -21.77 2.71 -8.60
CA PRO A 205 -22.73 3.74 -8.20
C PRO A 205 -23.21 3.62 -6.74
N ARG A 206 -23.39 2.38 -6.23
CA ARG A 206 -23.82 2.15 -4.84
C ARG A 206 -22.72 2.52 -3.84
N ILE A 207 -21.47 2.17 -4.15
CA ILE A 207 -20.32 2.52 -3.31
C ILE A 207 -20.16 4.04 -3.29
N GLN A 208 -20.21 4.68 -4.46
CA GLN A 208 -20.14 6.13 -4.59
C GLN A 208 -21.25 6.82 -3.79
N GLN A 209 -22.50 6.35 -3.90
CA GLN A 209 -23.63 6.88 -3.13
C GLN A 209 -23.44 6.69 -1.62
N HIS A 210 -22.95 5.54 -1.18
CA HIS A 210 -22.67 5.27 0.22
C HIS A 210 -21.60 6.20 0.79
N CYS A 211 -20.45 6.32 0.10
CA CYS A 211 -19.37 7.23 0.48
C CYS A 211 -19.83 8.69 0.46
N THR A 212 -20.61 9.09 -0.54
CA THR A 212 -21.21 10.43 -0.61
C THR A 212 -22.10 10.70 0.62
N SER A 213 -22.92 9.73 1.04
CA SER A 213 -23.74 9.88 2.24
C SER A 213 -22.92 10.08 3.52
N LEU A 214 -21.79 9.39 3.66
CA LEU A 214 -20.89 9.56 4.82
C LEU A 214 -20.22 10.93 4.83
N VAL A 215 -19.77 11.39 3.66
CA VAL A 215 -19.15 12.71 3.45
C VAL A 215 -20.15 13.84 3.74
N GLN A 216 -21.42 13.66 3.39
CA GLN A 216 -22.47 14.67 3.63
C GLN A 216 -22.83 14.81 5.12
N LYS A 217 -22.66 13.75 5.91
CA LYS A 217 -23.12 13.71 7.31
C LYS A 217 -22.08 14.19 8.30
N ASP A 218 -20.79 14.07 8.00
CA ASP A 218 -19.74 14.45 8.95
C ASP A 218 -18.51 15.06 8.25
N PRO A 219 -18.02 16.22 8.76
CA PRO A 219 -16.90 16.92 8.13
C PRO A 219 -15.58 16.16 8.26
N ALA A 220 -15.42 15.24 9.22
CA ALA A 220 -14.22 14.42 9.32
C ALA A 220 -14.12 13.48 8.12
N SER A 221 -15.23 12.87 7.70
CA SER A 221 -15.30 12.04 6.49
C SER A 221 -14.91 12.83 5.25
N LEU A 222 -15.49 14.03 5.08
CA LEU A 222 -15.17 14.94 3.98
C LEU A 222 -13.68 15.23 3.90
N HIS A 223 -13.09 15.70 5.00
CA HIS A 223 -11.67 16.06 5.03
C HIS A 223 -10.76 14.83 4.86
N ALA A 224 -11.16 13.65 5.35
CA ALA A 224 -10.39 12.42 5.15
C ALA A 224 -10.34 12.05 3.66
N CYS A 225 -11.47 12.09 2.96
CA CYS A 225 -11.55 11.83 1.53
C CYS A 225 -10.71 12.81 0.70
N ILE A 226 -10.83 14.12 0.98
CA ILE A 226 -10.02 15.15 0.30
C ILE A 226 -8.53 14.94 0.59
N CYS A 227 -8.16 14.63 1.84
CA CYS A 227 -6.78 14.34 2.21
C CYS A 227 -6.21 13.19 1.39
N VAL A 228 -6.93 12.07 1.25
CA VAL A 228 -6.49 10.92 0.46
C VAL A 228 -6.36 11.29 -1.03
N ALA A 229 -7.34 12.00 -1.60
CA ALA A 229 -7.28 12.44 -2.99
C ALA A 229 -6.10 13.38 -3.28
N ALA A 230 -5.96 14.45 -2.50
CA ALA A 230 -4.87 15.42 -2.67
C ALA A 230 -3.50 14.73 -2.55
N SER A 231 -3.38 13.80 -1.60
CA SER A 231 -2.13 13.08 -1.37
C SER A 231 -1.83 12.04 -2.44
N THR A 232 -2.86 11.39 -2.98
CA THR A 232 -2.72 10.47 -4.11
C THR A 232 -2.28 11.22 -5.36
N THR A 233 -2.83 12.40 -5.61
CA THR A 233 -2.38 13.28 -6.69
C THR A 233 -0.94 13.75 -6.47
N ALA A 234 -0.57 14.10 -5.23
CA ALA A 234 0.81 14.45 -4.89
C ALA A 234 1.79 13.28 -5.10
N LEU A 235 1.39 12.05 -4.78
CA LEU A 235 2.17 10.84 -5.08
C LEU A 235 2.32 10.64 -6.60
N ARG A 236 1.22 10.70 -7.35
CA ARG A 236 1.19 10.50 -8.81
C ARG A 236 2.05 11.52 -9.56
N THR A 237 2.18 12.72 -9.02
CA THR A 237 2.99 13.81 -9.59
C THR A 237 4.44 13.83 -9.08
N GLY A 238 4.85 12.84 -8.28
CA GLY A 238 6.21 12.74 -7.75
C GLY A 238 6.55 13.77 -6.66
N LEU A 239 5.54 14.41 -6.07
CA LEU A 239 5.71 15.34 -4.94
C LEU A 239 5.86 14.60 -3.61
N PHE A 240 5.36 13.37 -3.54
CA PHE A 240 5.61 12.44 -2.44
C PHE A 240 6.44 11.23 -2.89
N PRO A 241 7.30 10.68 -2.01
CA PRO A 241 7.63 11.18 -0.66
C PRO A 241 8.36 12.54 -0.71
N LEU A 242 8.18 13.37 0.31
CA LEU A 242 8.70 14.74 0.31
C LEU A 242 10.24 14.71 0.45
N VAL A 243 10.95 14.70 -0.67
CA VAL A 243 12.43 14.70 -0.70
C VAL A 243 12.99 16.09 -0.42
N ASP A 244 12.34 17.14 -0.93
CA ASP A 244 12.75 18.54 -0.73
C ASP A 244 11.80 19.25 0.27
N PRO A 245 12.28 19.59 1.48
CA PRO A 245 11.48 20.31 2.47
C PRO A 245 11.00 21.68 2.03
N ALA A 246 11.69 22.35 1.08
CA ALA A 246 11.32 23.67 0.60
C ALA A 246 10.02 23.62 -0.24
N LYS A 247 9.81 22.53 -0.99
CA LYS A 247 8.59 22.31 -1.78
C LYS A 247 7.32 22.15 -0.92
N ARG A 248 7.48 21.89 0.37
CA ARG A 248 6.38 21.73 1.33
C ARG A 248 5.44 22.92 1.38
N TYR A 249 6.00 24.13 1.28
CA TYR A 249 5.27 25.38 1.50
C TYR A 249 4.84 26.06 0.19
N THR A 250 5.30 25.55 -0.95
CA THR A 250 5.07 26.18 -2.26
C THR A 250 4.06 25.42 -3.11
N ASN A 251 3.86 24.11 -2.87
CA ASN A 251 2.95 23.32 -3.67
C ASN A 251 1.54 23.21 -3.04
N PRO A 252 0.48 23.66 -3.74
CA PRO A 252 -0.90 23.54 -3.29
C PRO A 252 -1.35 22.15 -2.85
N LEU A 253 -0.96 21.10 -3.57
CA LEU A 253 -1.36 19.71 -3.26
C LEU A 253 -0.81 19.26 -1.90
N ILE A 254 0.44 19.66 -1.60
CA ILE A 254 1.09 19.32 -0.34
C ILE A 254 0.45 20.08 0.82
N LEU A 255 0.11 21.35 0.60
CA LEU A 255 -0.62 22.15 1.58
C LEU A 255 -2.00 21.56 1.86
N ASP A 256 -2.76 21.20 0.83
CA ASP A 256 -4.08 20.58 0.94
C ASP A 256 -4.00 19.25 1.70
N THR A 257 -3.01 18.39 1.39
CA THR A 257 -2.75 17.16 2.14
C THR A 257 -2.58 17.44 3.64
N PHE A 258 -1.69 18.35 4.01
CA PHE A 258 -1.40 18.59 5.43
C PHE A 258 -2.55 19.29 6.15
N HIS A 259 -3.21 20.24 5.48
CA HIS A 259 -4.38 20.94 6.00
C HIS A 259 -5.51 19.95 6.31
N HIS A 260 -5.94 19.17 5.32
CA HIS A 260 -7.07 18.26 5.48
C HIS A 260 -6.73 17.09 6.40
N ARG A 261 -5.48 16.61 6.42
CA ARG A 261 -5.02 15.68 7.47
C ARG A 261 -5.17 16.26 8.87
N GLY A 262 -4.75 17.51 9.06
CA GLY A 262 -4.87 18.22 10.34
C GLY A 262 -6.32 18.38 10.78
N GLU A 263 -7.19 18.81 9.87
CA GLU A 263 -8.62 18.97 10.13
C GLU A 263 -9.31 17.64 10.44
N THR A 264 -9.03 16.56 9.70
CA THR A 264 -9.55 15.22 10.03
C THR A 264 -9.15 14.81 11.44
N ILE A 265 -7.88 14.97 11.82
CA ILE A 265 -7.40 14.61 13.17
C ILE A 265 -8.09 15.47 14.24
N ARG A 266 -8.25 16.77 14.00
CA ARG A 266 -8.93 17.68 14.93
C ARG A 266 -10.38 17.24 15.16
N LEU A 267 -11.13 17.03 14.08
CA LEU A 267 -12.55 16.64 14.13
C LEU A 267 -12.76 15.24 14.72
N VAL A 268 -11.86 14.29 14.41
CA VAL A 268 -11.85 12.97 15.06
C VAL A 268 -11.65 13.11 16.56
N ASN A 269 -10.65 13.88 17.00
CA ASN A 269 -10.38 14.07 18.43
C ASN A 269 -11.55 14.73 19.18
N GLU A 270 -12.24 15.67 18.54
CA GLU A 270 -13.48 16.26 19.06
C GLU A 270 -14.57 15.20 19.18
N GLY A 271 -14.80 14.43 18.11
CA GLY A 271 -15.82 13.38 18.05
C GLY A 271 -15.58 12.21 19.02
N LEU A 272 -14.33 11.91 19.36
CA LEU A 272 -13.97 10.89 20.35
C LEU A 272 -14.39 11.26 21.79
N SER A 273 -14.79 12.50 22.04
CA SER A 273 -15.32 12.91 23.35
C SER A 273 -16.74 12.40 23.60
N ASP A 274 -17.51 12.17 22.53
CA ASP A 274 -18.87 11.64 22.59
C ASP A 274 -18.86 10.15 22.20
N PRO A 275 -19.23 9.23 23.11
CA PRO A 275 -19.23 7.81 22.82
C PRO A 275 -20.18 7.37 21.69
N VAL A 276 -21.22 8.15 21.38
CA VAL A 276 -22.14 7.88 20.26
C VAL A 276 -21.48 8.29 18.95
N LYS A 277 -20.96 9.52 18.86
CA LYS A 277 -20.19 9.97 17.70
C LYS A 277 -18.94 9.14 17.46
N ALA A 278 -18.22 8.72 18.50
CA ALA A 278 -17.06 7.85 18.41
C ALA A 278 -17.37 6.49 17.77
N ALA A 279 -18.59 5.98 17.95
CA ALA A 279 -19.06 4.73 17.39
C ALA A 279 -19.79 4.90 16.04
N SER A 280 -19.95 6.13 15.54
CA SER A 280 -20.69 6.43 14.30
C SER A 280 -20.02 5.82 13.06
N ASN A 281 -20.81 5.61 12.00
CA ASN A 281 -20.29 5.09 10.73
C ASN A 281 -19.27 6.07 10.13
N GLU A 282 -19.60 7.35 10.21
CA GLU A 282 -18.87 8.46 9.64
C GLU A 282 -17.48 8.59 10.28
N LEU A 283 -17.39 8.59 11.61
CA LEU A 283 -16.08 8.74 12.27
C LEU A 283 -15.19 7.51 12.09
N ILE A 284 -15.76 6.30 12.12
CA ILE A 284 -15.03 5.06 11.83
C ILE A 284 -14.50 5.07 10.40
N PHE A 285 -15.32 5.50 9.44
CA PHE A 285 -14.92 5.66 8.04
C PHE A 285 -13.83 6.72 7.87
N ALA A 286 -13.96 7.89 8.51
CA ALA A 286 -12.95 8.95 8.44
C ALA A 286 -11.56 8.46 8.91
N VAL A 287 -11.52 7.71 10.02
CA VAL A 287 -10.26 7.16 10.56
C VAL A 287 -9.70 6.06 9.66
N SER A 288 -10.54 5.16 9.12
CA SER A 288 -10.07 4.11 8.21
C SER A 288 -9.57 4.66 6.87
N VAL A 289 -10.22 5.69 6.33
CA VAL A 289 -9.76 6.41 5.11
C VAL A 289 -8.47 7.17 5.37
N LEU A 290 -8.30 7.82 6.53
CA LEU A 290 -7.07 8.54 6.85
C LEU A 290 -5.84 7.61 6.91
N LEU A 291 -6.01 6.40 7.43
CA LEU A 291 -4.96 5.38 7.47
C LEU A 291 -4.47 5.00 6.07
N THR A 292 -5.32 5.03 5.04
CA THR A 292 -4.97 4.73 3.65
C THR A 292 -3.78 5.53 3.15
N ILE A 293 -3.74 6.83 3.41
CA ILE A 293 -2.61 7.64 2.97
C ILE A 293 -1.38 7.48 3.87
N GLU A 294 -1.59 7.16 5.15
CA GLU A 294 -0.46 6.92 6.04
C GLU A 294 0.31 5.64 5.68
N ILE A 295 -0.37 4.64 5.09
CA ILE A 295 0.28 3.46 4.49
C ILE A 295 1.28 3.90 3.41
N ALA A 296 0.96 4.94 2.63
CA ALA A 296 1.86 5.47 1.59
C ALA A 296 3.12 6.12 2.17
N SER A 297 3.05 6.61 3.41
CA SER A 297 4.20 7.20 4.09
C SER A 297 5.20 6.17 4.62
N GLY A 298 4.86 4.87 4.61
CA GLY A 298 5.82 3.79 4.93
C GLY A 298 6.05 3.51 6.42
N ASN A 299 5.49 4.29 7.36
CA ASN A 299 5.76 4.14 8.81
C ASN A 299 4.79 3.14 9.49
N ALA A 300 5.07 1.85 9.32
CA ALA A 300 4.27 0.76 9.89
C ALA A 300 4.01 0.89 11.41
N ASP A 301 5.01 1.30 12.18
CA ASP A 301 4.88 1.43 13.63
C ASP A 301 3.97 2.58 14.05
N TYR A 302 3.84 3.62 13.22
CA TYR A 302 2.90 4.71 13.48
C TYR A 302 1.47 4.29 13.15
N LEU A 303 1.30 3.59 12.03
CA LEU A 303 0.02 3.02 11.59
C LEU A 303 -0.59 2.08 12.62
N LYS A 304 0.21 1.25 13.29
CA LYS A 304 -0.26 0.35 14.36
C LYS A 304 -0.97 1.08 15.50
N ILE A 305 -0.53 2.28 15.86
CA ILE A 305 -1.13 3.08 16.95
C ILE A 305 -2.54 3.51 16.56
N HIS A 306 -2.70 4.04 15.34
CA HIS A 306 -3.99 4.48 14.84
C HIS A 306 -4.94 3.32 14.55
N LEU A 307 -4.41 2.20 14.06
CA LEU A 307 -5.17 0.99 13.84
C LEU A 307 -5.70 0.42 15.16
N ALA A 308 -4.92 0.49 16.25
CA ALA A 308 -5.40 0.15 17.59
C ALA A 308 -6.52 1.10 18.06
N GLY A 309 -6.41 2.40 17.77
CA GLY A 309 -7.48 3.37 18.01
C GLY A 309 -8.76 3.06 17.24
N LEU A 310 -8.64 2.71 15.96
CA LEU A 310 -9.75 2.26 15.12
C LEU A 310 -10.41 1.00 15.69
N ARG A 311 -9.61 0.03 16.16
CA ARG A 311 -10.13 -1.18 16.82
C ARG A 311 -10.97 -0.85 18.04
N GLN A 312 -10.53 0.13 18.83
CA GLN A 312 -11.28 0.57 20.01
C GLN A 312 -12.59 1.26 19.61
N MET A 313 -12.59 2.12 18.57
CA MET A 313 -13.82 2.73 18.05
C MET A 313 -14.84 1.68 17.60
N VAL A 314 -14.38 0.66 16.89
CA VAL A 314 -15.23 -0.46 16.46
C VAL A 314 -15.73 -1.27 17.65
N SER A 315 -14.91 -1.48 18.69
CA SER A 315 -15.30 -2.20 19.92
C SER A 315 -16.39 -1.50 20.74
N LEU A 316 -16.69 -0.23 20.43
CA LEU A 316 -17.83 0.47 21.01
C LEU A 316 -19.18 -0.04 20.46
N ARG A 317 -19.15 -0.83 19.38
CA ARG A 317 -20.27 -1.58 18.83
C ARG A 317 -20.32 -2.98 19.44
N LYS A 318 -21.49 -3.62 19.40
CA LYS A 318 -21.65 -4.96 19.96
C LYS A 318 -20.87 -5.99 19.14
N ASN A 319 -20.94 -5.89 17.80
CA ASN A 319 -20.24 -6.78 16.89
C ASN A 319 -19.62 -6.01 15.72
N LEU A 320 -18.54 -6.54 15.13
CA LEU A 320 -18.01 -6.02 13.86
C LEU A 320 -19.05 -6.11 12.74
N ALA A 321 -19.91 -7.13 12.77
CA ALA A 321 -21.02 -7.30 11.83
C ALA A 321 -22.03 -6.14 11.84
N ASP A 322 -22.10 -5.36 12.93
CA ASP A 322 -22.94 -4.16 13.02
C ASP A 322 -22.37 -2.97 12.23
N VAL A 323 -21.17 -3.10 11.67
CA VAL A 323 -20.55 -2.12 10.77
C VAL A 323 -21.02 -2.37 9.33
N PRO A 324 -21.49 -1.32 8.61
CA PRO A 324 -21.88 -1.45 7.20
C PRO A 324 -20.80 -2.10 6.33
N LEU A 325 -21.22 -2.88 5.34
CA LEU A 325 -20.34 -3.70 4.50
C LEU A 325 -19.16 -2.92 3.91
N HIS A 326 -19.40 -1.77 3.28
CA HIS A 326 -18.33 -0.98 2.66
C HIS A 326 -17.37 -0.35 3.67
N ILE A 327 -17.82 -0.08 4.90
CA ILE A 327 -16.95 0.39 5.98
C ILE A 327 -16.11 -0.78 6.51
N ARG A 328 -16.69 -1.98 6.65
CA ARG A 328 -15.93 -3.20 6.97
C ARG A 328 -14.87 -3.50 5.92
N PHE A 329 -15.22 -3.36 4.63
CA PHE A 329 -14.29 -3.49 3.51
C PHE A 329 -13.11 -2.52 3.68
N GLN A 330 -13.38 -1.24 3.94
CA GLN A 330 -12.33 -0.23 4.15
C GLN A 330 -11.45 -0.53 5.39
N ILE A 331 -12.04 -1.02 6.49
CA ILE A 331 -11.31 -1.43 7.69
C ILE A 331 -10.39 -2.61 7.37
N ALA A 332 -10.92 -3.66 6.74
CA ALA A 332 -10.18 -4.86 6.39
C ALA A 332 -9.02 -4.54 5.43
N TRP A 333 -9.30 -3.75 4.39
CA TRP A 333 -8.29 -3.26 3.46
C TRP A 333 -7.13 -2.58 4.19
N THR A 334 -7.46 -1.67 5.10
CA THR A 334 -6.46 -0.92 5.86
C THR A 334 -5.63 -1.83 6.77
N ASP A 335 -6.29 -2.70 7.54
CA ASP A 335 -5.63 -3.63 8.47
C ASP A 335 -4.69 -4.60 7.75
N ILE A 336 -5.16 -5.21 6.66
CA ILE A 336 -4.37 -6.14 5.83
C ILE A 336 -3.14 -5.43 5.26
N ARG A 337 -3.26 -4.19 4.76
CA ARG A 337 -2.12 -3.43 4.26
C ARG A 337 -1.11 -3.10 5.35
N VAL A 338 -1.56 -2.74 6.55
CA VAL A 338 -0.68 -2.52 7.71
C VAL A 338 0.00 -3.84 8.12
N ALA A 339 -0.71 -4.96 8.09
CA ALA A 339 -0.20 -6.30 8.36
C ALA A 339 0.89 -6.69 7.34
N CYS A 340 0.68 -6.39 6.06
CA CYS A 340 1.66 -6.58 4.99
C CYS A 340 2.94 -5.77 5.23
N MET A 341 2.83 -4.45 5.46
CA MET A 341 3.98 -3.59 5.79
C MET A 341 4.72 -4.02 7.06
N SER A 342 3.97 -4.50 8.04
CA SER A 342 4.49 -4.88 9.34
C SER A 342 5.09 -6.28 9.32
N PHE A 343 4.71 -7.09 8.33
CA PHE A 343 4.93 -8.53 8.28
C PHE A 343 4.33 -9.23 9.52
N THR A 344 3.07 -8.89 9.81
CA THR A 344 2.30 -9.39 10.96
C THR A 344 0.95 -9.96 10.53
N ARG A 345 0.16 -10.49 11.47
CA ARG A 345 -1.25 -10.83 11.28
C ARG A 345 -2.13 -9.55 11.32
N PRO A 346 -3.22 -9.48 10.55
CA PRO A 346 -4.28 -8.48 10.74
C PRO A 346 -4.90 -8.58 12.14
N ILE A 347 -5.40 -7.47 12.68
CA ILE A 347 -5.95 -7.41 14.05
C ILE A 347 -7.48 -7.53 14.12
N PHE A 348 -8.18 -7.30 13.01
CA PHE A 348 -9.62 -7.46 12.91
C PHE A 348 -9.96 -8.86 12.39
N PRO A 349 -10.98 -9.53 12.97
CA PRO A 349 -11.49 -10.76 12.40
C PRO A 349 -12.13 -10.47 11.03
N PHE A 350 -11.93 -11.37 10.08
CA PHE A 350 -12.57 -11.26 8.77
C PHE A 350 -13.92 -11.97 8.77
N ILE A 351 -14.96 -11.33 8.23
CA ILE A 351 -16.28 -11.93 8.04
C ILE A 351 -16.36 -12.34 6.57
N ARG A 352 -16.14 -13.63 6.29
CA ARG A 352 -16.18 -14.19 4.94
C ARG A 352 -17.65 -14.39 4.52
N SER A 353 -17.95 -14.07 3.27
CA SER A 353 -19.25 -14.36 2.66
C SER A 353 -19.33 -15.82 2.25
N ASP A 354 -20.54 -16.37 2.20
CA ASP A 354 -20.77 -17.72 1.68
C ASP A 354 -20.48 -17.79 0.18
N SER A 355 -19.94 -18.91 -0.29
CA SER A 355 -19.62 -19.12 -1.70
C SER A 355 -20.88 -19.14 -2.57
N PRO A 356 -20.83 -18.54 -3.78
CA PRO A 356 -21.95 -18.52 -4.69
C PRO A 356 -22.21 -19.92 -5.31
N PRO A 357 -23.42 -20.18 -5.84
CA PRO A 357 -23.78 -21.49 -6.40
C PRO A 357 -22.96 -21.90 -7.64
N GLN A 358 -22.36 -20.93 -8.33
CA GLN A 358 -21.63 -21.13 -9.60
C GLN A 358 -20.18 -21.62 -9.38
N TYR A 359 -19.91 -22.25 -8.23
CA TYR A 359 -18.60 -22.69 -7.79
C TYR A 359 -18.45 -24.21 -7.91
N PRO A 360 -17.34 -24.76 -8.46
CA PRO A 360 -16.16 -24.07 -8.98
C PRO A 360 -16.36 -23.45 -10.37
N LEU A 361 -15.54 -22.46 -10.69
CA LEU A 361 -15.51 -21.80 -11.99
C LEU A 361 -14.82 -22.66 -13.05
N ILE A 362 -15.32 -22.55 -14.28
CA ILE A 362 -14.72 -23.17 -15.46
C ILE A 362 -13.66 -22.22 -16.03
N PRO A 363 -12.46 -22.70 -16.42
CA PRO A 363 -11.44 -21.88 -17.06
C PRO A 363 -11.94 -21.19 -18.33
N PRO A 364 -11.60 -19.90 -18.56
CA PRO A 364 -12.05 -19.18 -19.76
C PRO A 364 -11.26 -19.54 -21.03
N ASP A 365 -10.10 -20.19 -20.90
CA ASP A 365 -9.30 -20.69 -22.02
C ASP A 365 -8.43 -21.90 -21.65
N GLU A 366 -7.84 -22.51 -22.68
CA GLU A 366 -6.96 -23.66 -22.58
C GLU A 366 -5.67 -23.39 -21.79
N ASP A 367 -5.13 -22.17 -21.86
CA ASP A 367 -3.91 -21.79 -21.12
C ASP A 367 -4.18 -21.71 -19.60
N LEU A 368 -5.42 -21.45 -19.18
CA LEU A 368 -5.84 -21.39 -17.79
C LEU A 368 -6.39 -22.72 -17.25
N VAL A 369 -6.64 -23.72 -18.10
CA VAL A 369 -6.96 -25.10 -17.65
C VAL A 369 -5.96 -25.65 -16.63
N PRO A 370 -4.63 -25.52 -16.82
CA PRO A 370 -3.66 -26.03 -15.85
C PRO A 370 -3.45 -25.16 -14.61
N ILE A 371 -4.18 -24.06 -14.42
CA ILE A 371 -3.93 -23.10 -13.33
C ILE A 371 -3.82 -23.80 -11.97
N ALA A 372 -2.73 -23.55 -11.26
CA ALA A 372 -2.43 -24.13 -9.94
C ALA A 372 -2.41 -25.69 -9.87
N SER A 373 -2.55 -26.42 -10.97
CA SER A 373 -2.58 -27.90 -11.00
C SER A 373 -1.36 -28.56 -10.33
N ARG A 374 -0.18 -27.95 -10.46
CA ARG A 374 1.06 -28.41 -9.82
C ARG A 374 1.05 -28.18 -8.32
N LEU A 375 0.48 -27.07 -7.84
CA LEU A 375 0.26 -26.85 -6.41
C LEU A 375 -0.79 -27.80 -5.84
N MET A 376 -1.88 -28.04 -6.60
CA MET A 376 -2.93 -29.00 -6.21
C MET A 376 -2.39 -30.43 -6.08
N SER A 377 -1.41 -30.81 -6.91
CA SER A 377 -0.74 -32.10 -6.80
C SER A 377 0.07 -32.21 -5.51
N LEU A 378 0.75 -31.13 -5.10
CA LEU A 378 1.48 -31.06 -3.82
C LEU A 378 0.54 -31.05 -2.61
N VAL A 379 -0.67 -30.49 -2.72
CA VAL A 379 -1.72 -30.57 -1.67
C VAL A 379 -2.10 -32.02 -1.36
N GLN A 380 -2.01 -32.94 -2.31
CA GLN A 380 -2.30 -34.36 -2.08
C GLN A 380 -1.21 -35.09 -1.29
N ILE A 381 -0.04 -34.47 -1.09
CA ILE A 381 1.08 -35.06 -0.38
C ILE A 381 0.98 -34.67 1.11
N PRO A 382 0.80 -35.64 2.03
CA PRO A 382 0.67 -35.34 3.45
C PRO A 382 1.89 -34.60 4.00
N GLY A 383 1.65 -33.52 4.76
CA GLY A 383 2.68 -32.76 5.44
C GLY A 383 3.39 -31.68 4.61
N ILE A 384 3.09 -31.54 3.31
CA ILE A 384 3.61 -30.44 2.50
C ILE A 384 2.87 -29.13 2.79
N PHE A 385 1.54 -29.18 2.83
CA PHE A 385 0.68 -28.06 3.16
C PHE A 385 -0.33 -28.44 4.25
N GLY A 386 -0.54 -27.55 5.21
CA GLY A 386 -1.63 -27.61 6.16
C GLY A 386 -2.98 -27.27 5.51
N ASP A 387 -4.07 -27.67 6.18
CA ASP A 387 -5.44 -27.52 5.66
C ASP A 387 -5.80 -26.09 5.27
N ALA A 388 -5.33 -25.11 6.05
CA ALA A 388 -5.56 -23.69 5.77
C ALA A 388 -4.89 -23.27 4.45
N MET A 389 -3.61 -23.60 4.26
CA MET A 389 -2.90 -23.27 3.04
C MET A 389 -3.49 -23.99 1.82
N SER A 390 -3.86 -25.27 1.95
CA SER A 390 -4.51 -26.04 0.88
C SER A 390 -5.80 -25.37 0.39
N LYS A 391 -6.65 -24.90 1.32
CA LYS A 391 -7.85 -24.11 0.99
C LYS A 391 -7.50 -22.78 0.32
N ILE A 392 -6.49 -22.07 0.83
CA ILE A 392 -6.04 -20.81 0.23
C ILE A 392 -5.58 -21.00 -1.21
N ILE A 393 -4.82 -22.05 -1.53
CA ILE A 393 -4.36 -22.31 -2.91
C ILE A 393 -5.57 -22.55 -3.82
N TYR A 394 -6.54 -23.33 -3.36
CA TYR A 394 -7.76 -23.62 -4.12
C TYR A 394 -8.58 -22.35 -4.35
N ASP A 395 -8.88 -21.59 -3.30
CA ASP A 395 -9.66 -20.35 -3.38
C ASP A 395 -8.94 -19.29 -4.25
N LEU A 396 -7.60 -19.20 -4.17
CA LEU A 396 -6.79 -18.30 -5.00
C LEU A 396 -6.80 -18.71 -6.48
N SER A 397 -6.88 -20.01 -6.79
CA SER A 397 -7.10 -20.49 -8.16
C SER A 397 -8.45 -20.01 -8.72
N GLN A 398 -9.51 -20.10 -7.92
CA GLN A 398 -10.86 -19.69 -8.31
C GLN A 398 -10.95 -18.18 -8.47
N LEU A 399 -10.34 -17.42 -7.54
CA LEU A 399 -10.22 -15.98 -7.67
C LEU A 399 -9.43 -15.57 -8.93
N THR A 400 -8.38 -16.33 -9.29
CA THR A 400 -7.61 -16.09 -10.52
C THR A 400 -8.45 -16.32 -11.76
N LEU A 401 -9.22 -17.41 -11.81
CA LEU A 401 -10.14 -17.68 -12.92
C LEU A 401 -11.20 -16.58 -13.06
N TYR A 402 -11.81 -16.16 -11.95
CA TYR A 402 -12.77 -15.07 -11.94
C TYR A 402 -12.17 -13.76 -12.46
N ALA A 403 -10.97 -13.44 -11.97
CA ALA A 403 -10.19 -12.27 -12.37
C ALA A 403 -9.89 -12.24 -13.88
N GLU A 404 -9.62 -13.38 -14.50
CA GLU A 404 -9.34 -13.46 -15.94
C GLU A 404 -10.62 -13.48 -16.78
N TRP A 405 -11.72 -14.06 -16.27
CA TRP A 405 -13.04 -13.92 -16.89
C TRP A 405 -13.47 -12.47 -17.06
N LEU A 406 -13.35 -11.67 -15.99
CA LEU A 406 -13.76 -10.27 -16.02
C LEU A 406 -12.89 -9.36 -16.88
N ARG A 407 -11.62 -9.74 -17.10
CA ARG A 407 -10.63 -8.90 -17.81
C ARG A 407 -10.47 -9.22 -19.28
N ARG A 408 -11.09 -10.30 -19.77
CA ARG A 408 -11.01 -10.72 -21.18
C ARG A 408 -11.98 -10.01 -22.10
N ASP A 409 -13.22 -9.77 -21.68
CA ASP A 409 -14.25 -9.22 -22.57
C ASP A 409 -15.44 -8.61 -21.80
N ALA A 410 -16.18 -7.71 -22.44
CA ALA A 410 -17.43 -7.15 -21.93
C ALA A 410 -18.51 -8.22 -21.69
N SER A 411 -18.38 -9.41 -22.29
CA SER A 411 -19.26 -10.57 -22.07
C SER A 411 -19.07 -11.27 -20.72
N GLY A 412 -17.92 -11.11 -20.05
CA GLY A 412 -17.70 -11.62 -18.69
C GLY A 412 -18.71 -11.04 -17.68
N TYR A 413 -19.25 -9.85 -17.98
CA TYR A 413 -20.36 -9.24 -17.25
C TYR A 413 -21.65 -10.06 -17.31
N LEU A 414 -21.97 -10.69 -18.44
CA LEU A 414 -23.20 -11.48 -18.59
C LEU A 414 -23.09 -12.85 -17.91
N ALA A 415 -21.86 -13.32 -17.68
CA ALA A 415 -21.61 -14.62 -17.07
C ALA A 415 -21.90 -14.64 -15.56
N PHE A 416 -21.76 -13.49 -14.87
CA PHE A 416 -21.87 -13.41 -13.42
C PHE A 416 -22.91 -12.39 -12.95
N ASP A 417 -23.59 -12.72 -11.85
CA ASP A 417 -24.54 -11.85 -11.18
C ASP A 417 -23.86 -10.93 -10.16
N GLU A 418 -24.65 -10.01 -9.60
CA GLU A 418 -24.18 -9.06 -8.59
C GLU A 418 -23.68 -9.76 -7.31
N VAL A 419 -24.32 -10.87 -6.91
CA VAL A 419 -23.95 -11.64 -5.71
C VAL A 419 -22.55 -12.24 -5.86
N THR A 420 -22.26 -12.78 -7.04
CA THR A 420 -20.94 -13.35 -7.36
C THR A 420 -19.86 -12.26 -7.42
N GLU A 421 -20.18 -11.08 -7.97
CA GLU A 421 -19.29 -9.92 -7.98
C GLU A 421 -18.98 -9.43 -6.56
N ASP A 422 -19.98 -9.30 -5.69
CA ASP A 422 -19.82 -8.92 -4.28
C ASP A 422 -18.96 -9.95 -3.51
N TYR A 423 -19.20 -11.24 -3.75
CA TYR A 423 -18.42 -12.34 -3.18
C TYR A 423 -16.95 -12.18 -3.56
N PHE A 424 -16.61 -12.12 -4.85
CA PHE A 424 -15.21 -12.09 -5.28
C PHE A 424 -14.50 -10.78 -4.92
N ASN A 425 -15.20 -9.63 -4.88
CA ASN A 425 -14.61 -8.39 -4.36
C ASN A 425 -14.21 -8.54 -2.88
N THR A 426 -15.03 -9.22 -2.07
CA THR A 426 -14.72 -9.51 -0.67
C THR A 426 -13.63 -10.59 -0.54
N GLU A 427 -13.67 -11.58 -1.43
CA GLU A 427 -12.75 -12.73 -1.43
C GLU A 427 -11.31 -12.33 -1.73
N VAL A 428 -11.10 -11.27 -2.53
CA VAL A 428 -9.79 -10.65 -2.73
C VAL A 428 -9.16 -10.26 -1.39
N LEU A 429 -9.90 -9.56 -0.54
CA LEU A 429 -9.40 -9.19 0.79
C LEU A 429 -9.25 -10.40 1.71
N TYR A 430 -10.20 -11.33 1.67
CA TYR A 430 -10.14 -12.52 2.51
C TYR A 430 -8.89 -13.35 2.24
N LEU A 431 -8.53 -13.57 0.97
CA LEU A 431 -7.38 -14.41 0.63
C LEU A 431 -6.06 -13.79 1.08
N GLU A 432 -5.92 -12.47 0.98
CA GLU A 432 -4.75 -11.79 1.53
C GLU A 432 -4.72 -11.84 3.05
N TYR A 433 -5.87 -11.64 3.72
CA TYR A 433 -6.01 -11.84 5.16
C TYR A 433 -5.61 -13.27 5.58
N ALA A 434 -6.05 -14.28 4.82
CA ALA A 434 -5.78 -15.69 5.09
C ALA A 434 -4.29 -16.00 4.92
N LEU A 435 -3.64 -15.48 3.87
CA LEU A 435 -2.19 -15.63 3.63
C LEU A 435 -1.34 -14.99 4.74
N HIS A 436 -1.79 -13.89 5.34
CA HIS A 436 -1.13 -13.32 6.52
C HIS A 436 -1.42 -14.11 7.80
N SER A 437 -2.63 -14.63 7.95
CA SER A 437 -3.05 -15.38 9.13
C SER A 437 -2.41 -16.78 9.18
N ASP A 438 -2.24 -17.43 8.04
CA ASP A 438 -1.65 -18.77 7.92
C ASP A 438 -0.19 -18.83 8.39
N ARG A 439 0.52 -17.70 8.44
CA ARG A 439 1.84 -17.60 9.06
C ARG A 439 1.85 -17.95 10.55
N TYR A 440 0.67 -18.00 11.16
CA TYR A 440 0.48 -18.25 12.58
C TYR A 440 -0.28 -19.55 12.81
N THR A 441 0.04 -20.26 13.89
CA THR A 441 -0.75 -21.38 14.39
C THR A 441 -2.07 -20.88 14.99
N GLU A 442 -2.99 -21.79 15.29
CA GLU A 442 -4.25 -21.45 15.98
C GLU A 442 -4.00 -20.79 17.34
N GLN A 443 -2.91 -21.15 18.02
CA GLN A 443 -2.46 -20.55 19.28
C GLN A 443 -1.81 -19.17 19.10
N GLY A 444 -1.60 -18.73 17.86
CA GLY A 444 -0.99 -17.45 17.52
C GLY A 444 0.54 -17.46 17.48
N GLU A 445 1.17 -18.63 17.50
CA GLU A 445 2.63 -18.77 17.38
C GLU A 445 3.05 -18.68 15.91
N VAL A 446 4.24 -18.14 15.63
CA VAL A 446 4.73 -18.02 14.25
C VAL A 446 5.23 -19.39 13.79
N LYS A 447 4.66 -19.94 12.69
CA LYS A 447 5.06 -21.23 12.12
C LYS A 447 6.50 -21.24 11.58
N GLY A 448 7.02 -20.07 11.22
CA GLY A 448 8.27 -19.91 10.48
C GLY A 448 8.03 -19.91 8.97
N ASP A 449 8.91 -19.22 8.24
CA ASP A 449 8.76 -19.04 6.78
C ASP A 449 9.71 -19.97 5.98
N ALA A 450 10.75 -20.54 6.61
CA ALA A 450 11.76 -21.39 5.98
C ALA A 450 11.30 -22.85 5.78
N THR A 451 10.14 -23.00 5.15
CA THR A 451 9.54 -24.28 4.76
C THR A 451 8.98 -24.16 3.34
N ILE A 452 8.65 -25.29 2.70
CA ILE A 452 7.92 -25.28 1.41
C ILE A 452 6.62 -24.49 1.52
N GLU A 453 5.80 -24.77 2.54
CA GLU A 453 4.55 -24.02 2.81
C GLU A 453 4.81 -22.52 2.97
N GLY A 454 5.83 -22.13 3.75
CA GLY A 454 6.18 -20.73 3.99
C GLY A 454 6.60 -19.99 2.71
N CYS A 455 7.39 -20.64 1.86
CA CYS A 455 7.79 -20.10 0.56
C CYS A 455 6.58 -19.93 -0.38
N VAL A 456 5.71 -20.93 -0.45
CA VAL A 456 4.49 -20.89 -1.28
C VAL A 456 3.52 -19.84 -0.79
N ARG A 457 3.30 -19.74 0.53
CA ARG A 457 2.46 -18.71 1.15
C ARG A 457 2.93 -17.30 0.78
N LEU A 458 4.23 -17.05 0.83
CA LEU A 458 4.80 -15.75 0.44
C LEU A 458 4.72 -15.51 -1.07
N ALA A 459 4.98 -16.51 -1.91
CA ALA A 459 4.80 -16.40 -3.35
C ALA A 459 3.33 -16.12 -3.73
N CYS A 460 2.37 -16.79 -3.09
CA CYS A 460 0.94 -16.52 -3.25
C CYS A 460 0.56 -15.09 -2.83
N LEU A 461 1.14 -14.57 -1.73
CA LEU A 461 0.92 -13.19 -1.27
C LEU A 461 1.43 -12.17 -2.30
N LEU A 462 2.60 -12.42 -2.88
CA LEU A 462 3.16 -11.58 -3.93
C LEU A 462 2.31 -11.66 -5.21
N PHE A 463 1.99 -12.87 -5.67
CA PHE A 463 1.13 -13.11 -6.84
C PHE A 463 -0.23 -12.41 -6.72
N HIS A 464 -0.90 -12.53 -5.56
CA HIS A 464 -2.18 -11.88 -5.29
C HIS A 464 -2.11 -10.37 -5.54
N ASN A 465 -1.06 -9.75 -5.01
CA ASN A 465 -0.88 -8.30 -5.04
C ASN A 465 -0.37 -7.74 -6.38
N THR A 466 0.21 -8.56 -7.25
CA THR A 466 0.72 -8.12 -8.56
C THR A 466 -0.17 -8.54 -9.73
N ALA A 467 -0.79 -9.72 -9.66
CA ALA A 467 -1.60 -10.26 -10.75
C ALA A 467 -3.09 -9.97 -10.58
N ILE A 468 -3.65 -10.15 -9.37
CA ILE A 468 -5.10 -10.07 -9.15
C ILE A 468 -5.53 -8.65 -8.85
N TRP A 469 -4.85 -7.99 -7.93
CA TRP A 469 -5.23 -6.66 -7.46
C TRP A 469 -4.13 -5.64 -7.68
N ASN A 470 -3.91 -5.31 -8.95
CA ASN A 470 -2.82 -4.44 -9.39
C ASN A 470 -3.05 -2.94 -9.09
N PHE A 471 -3.80 -2.62 -8.03
CA PHE A 471 -4.01 -1.26 -7.54
C PHE A 471 -2.75 -0.73 -6.81
N TYR A 472 -1.56 -0.86 -7.42
CA TYR A 472 -0.31 -0.81 -6.64
C TYR A 472 1.02 -0.34 -7.29
N PRO A 473 1.09 0.55 -8.30
CA PRO A 473 2.40 1.01 -8.77
C PRO A 473 3.11 2.03 -7.84
N GLN A 474 2.42 2.70 -6.91
CA GLN A 474 3.00 3.86 -6.17
C GLN A 474 3.24 3.63 -4.67
N MET A 475 3.01 2.40 -4.18
CA MET A 475 3.19 2.02 -2.78
C MET A 475 4.26 0.93 -2.62
N ALA A 476 5.33 1.03 -3.41
CA ALA A 476 6.47 0.11 -3.43
C ALA A 476 7.01 -0.34 -2.05
N PRO A 477 6.94 0.45 -0.95
CA PRO A 477 7.39 -0.01 0.37
C PRO A 477 6.60 -1.17 0.98
N LEU A 478 5.37 -1.46 0.51
CA LEU A 478 4.53 -2.52 1.08
C LEU A 478 5.18 -3.91 0.97
N PHE A 479 5.78 -4.19 -0.20
CA PHE A 479 6.26 -5.52 -0.54
C PHE A 479 7.68 -5.80 -0.09
N ALA A 480 8.39 -4.79 0.41
CA ALA A 480 9.80 -4.95 0.76
C ALA A 480 10.01 -6.09 1.78
N LYS A 481 9.17 -6.16 2.83
CA LYS A 481 9.27 -7.24 3.82
C LYS A 481 8.84 -8.61 3.28
N PRO A 482 7.68 -8.77 2.62
CA PRO A 482 7.34 -10.04 1.97
C PRO A 482 8.40 -10.56 0.99
N VAL A 483 8.97 -9.68 0.15
CA VAL A 483 10.01 -10.04 -0.83
C VAL A 483 11.28 -10.48 -0.11
N SER A 484 11.80 -9.69 0.83
CA SER A 484 13.00 -10.08 1.59
C SER A 484 12.75 -11.29 2.50
N GLY A 485 11.53 -11.50 2.96
CA GLY A 485 11.11 -12.70 3.70
C GLY A 485 11.15 -13.94 2.81
N LEU A 486 10.62 -13.83 1.58
CA LEU A 486 10.66 -14.92 0.60
C LEU A 486 12.10 -15.27 0.22
N ARG A 487 12.94 -14.26 0.02
CA ARG A 487 14.38 -14.44 -0.26
C ARG A 487 15.06 -15.25 0.85
N GLN A 488 14.90 -14.84 2.10
CA GLN A 488 15.50 -15.53 3.26
C GLN A 488 14.97 -16.96 3.42
N ALA A 489 13.66 -17.15 3.20
CA ALA A 489 13.05 -18.48 3.26
C ALA A 489 13.60 -19.41 2.18
N ILE A 490 13.71 -18.93 0.94
CA ILE A 490 14.25 -19.71 -0.18
C ILE A 490 15.74 -20.02 0.03
N GLU A 491 16.53 -19.05 0.44
CA GLU A 491 17.96 -19.25 0.72
C GLU A 491 18.18 -20.36 1.76
N ALA A 492 17.42 -20.34 2.86
CA ALA A 492 17.48 -21.37 3.89
C ALA A 492 17.00 -22.74 3.38
N THR A 493 15.91 -22.78 2.62
CA THR A 493 15.31 -24.04 2.14
C THR A 493 16.14 -24.70 1.03
N ILE A 494 16.75 -23.93 0.12
CA ILE A 494 17.74 -24.39 -0.85
C ILE A 494 18.93 -25.03 -0.13
N ALA A 495 19.50 -24.33 0.87
CA ALA A 495 20.65 -24.85 1.63
C ALA A 495 20.36 -26.18 2.34
N THR A 496 19.09 -26.44 2.69
CA THR A 496 18.64 -27.70 3.30
C THR A 496 18.12 -28.75 2.31
N GLY A 497 18.16 -28.49 1.00
CA GLY A 497 17.72 -29.44 -0.02
C GLY A 497 16.19 -29.67 -0.08
N GLN A 498 15.38 -28.79 0.50
CA GLN A 498 13.92 -29.02 0.59
C GLN A 498 13.21 -29.10 -0.77
N PHE A 499 13.79 -28.50 -1.82
CA PHE A 499 13.21 -28.48 -3.16
C PHE A 499 13.68 -29.62 -4.07
N GLU A 500 14.53 -30.54 -3.61
CA GLU A 500 15.07 -31.65 -4.44
C GLU A 500 13.96 -32.50 -5.10
N LEU A 501 12.86 -32.71 -4.38
CA LEU A 501 11.70 -33.49 -4.85
C LEU A 501 10.64 -32.65 -5.58
N CYS A 502 10.78 -31.31 -5.59
CA CYS A 502 9.85 -30.40 -6.25
C CYS A 502 10.58 -29.24 -6.95
N PRO A 503 11.53 -29.52 -7.86
CA PRO A 503 12.35 -28.49 -8.49
C PRO A 503 11.52 -27.54 -9.38
N ASP A 504 10.37 -27.99 -9.90
CA ASP A 504 9.41 -27.15 -10.62
C ASP A 504 8.83 -26.04 -9.73
N LEU A 505 8.57 -26.36 -8.46
CA LEU A 505 8.06 -25.40 -7.49
C LEU A 505 9.09 -24.31 -7.21
N LEU A 506 10.36 -24.70 -7.09
CA LEU A 506 11.47 -23.77 -6.89
C LEU A 506 11.53 -22.74 -8.03
N VAL A 507 11.42 -23.19 -9.28
CA VAL A 507 11.38 -22.30 -10.46
C VAL A 507 10.25 -21.28 -10.34
N TRP A 508 9.03 -21.71 -9.97
CA TRP A 508 7.91 -20.79 -9.84
C TRP A 508 8.09 -19.78 -8.70
N VAL A 509 8.54 -20.19 -7.51
CA VAL A 509 8.72 -19.25 -6.38
C VAL A 509 9.85 -18.25 -6.64
N LEU A 510 10.94 -18.67 -7.30
CA LEU A 510 12.03 -17.78 -7.73
C LEU A 510 11.55 -16.80 -8.79
N PHE A 511 10.78 -17.27 -9.77
CA PHE A 511 10.17 -16.44 -10.80
C PHE A 511 9.28 -15.34 -10.20
N VAL A 512 8.37 -15.71 -9.29
CA VAL A 512 7.51 -14.74 -8.60
C VAL A 512 8.34 -13.73 -7.81
N GLY A 513 9.36 -14.19 -7.07
CA GLY A 513 10.30 -13.33 -6.35
C GLY A 513 11.02 -12.32 -7.26
N ALA A 514 11.54 -12.78 -8.40
CA ALA A 514 12.22 -11.93 -9.38
C ALA A 514 11.26 -10.88 -9.99
N CYS A 515 10.04 -11.27 -10.35
CA CYS A 515 9.05 -10.34 -10.91
C CYS A 515 8.53 -9.33 -9.89
N CYS A 516 8.44 -9.70 -8.61
CA CYS A 516 7.87 -8.85 -7.57
C CYS A 516 8.92 -8.02 -6.81
N SER A 517 10.22 -8.22 -7.08
CA SER A 517 11.30 -7.46 -6.46
C SER A 517 11.34 -6.01 -6.98
N PRO A 518 11.06 -5.01 -6.13
CA PRO A 518 11.09 -3.61 -6.54
C PRO A 518 12.51 -3.16 -6.92
N SER A 519 12.62 -2.11 -7.75
CA SER A 519 13.91 -1.53 -8.15
C SER A 519 14.79 -1.04 -6.99
N HIS A 520 14.20 -0.73 -5.83
CA HIS A 520 14.93 -0.32 -4.63
C HIS A 520 15.44 -1.49 -3.77
N LEU A 521 15.15 -2.75 -4.16
CA LEU A 521 15.68 -3.98 -3.55
C LEU A 521 16.56 -4.75 -4.55
N PRO A 522 17.70 -4.18 -4.99
CA PRO A 522 18.55 -4.82 -5.99
C PRO A 522 19.17 -6.12 -5.48
N ILE A 523 19.49 -6.21 -4.18
CA ILE A 523 20.09 -7.42 -3.59
C ILE A 523 19.12 -8.59 -3.65
N ASP A 524 17.85 -8.37 -3.27
CA ASP A 524 16.84 -9.42 -3.32
C ASP A 524 16.57 -9.85 -4.77
N ARG A 525 16.46 -8.89 -5.70
CA ARG A 525 16.31 -9.21 -7.13
C ARG A 525 17.47 -10.06 -7.64
N SER A 526 18.72 -9.65 -7.41
CA SER A 526 19.90 -10.37 -7.90
C SER A 526 19.95 -11.81 -7.39
N PHE A 527 19.56 -12.05 -6.13
CA PHE A 527 19.44 -13.41 -5.59
C PHE A 527 18.42 -14.24 -6.39
N PHE A 528 17.19 -13.73 -6.57
CA PHE A 528 16.16 -14.50 -7.29
C PHE A 528 16.56 -14.80 -8.73
N VAL A 529 17.17 -13.82 -9.43
CA VAL A 529 17.62 -14.00 -10.82
C VAL A 529 18.75 -15.02 -10.90
N ALA A 530 19.74 -14.97 -10.00
CA ALA A 530 20.87 -15.90 -9.99
C ALA A 530 20.42 -17.35 -9.71
N GLU A 531 19.61 -17.54 -8.68
CA GLU A 531 19.06 -18.87 -8.35
C GLU A 531 18.11 -19.38 -9.43
N LEU A 532 17.32 -18.50 -10.05
CA LEU A 532 16.46 -18.88 -11.18
C LEU A 532 17.30 -19.32 -12.38
N ALA A 533 18.42 -18.66 -12.67
CA ALA A 533 19.35 -19.06 -13.72
C ALA A 533 19.89 -20.48 -13.47
N ALA A 534 20.28 -20.77 -12.22
CA ALA A 534 20.73 -22.10 -11.83
C ALA A 534 19.63 -23.16 -12.02
N ALA A 535 18.41 -22.88 -11.54
CA ALA A 535 17.26 -23.78 -11.66
C ALA A 535 16.87 -24.02 -13.13
N VAL A 536 16.86 -22.97 -13.96
CA VAL A 536 16.57 -23.05 -15.40
C VAL A 536 17.60 -23.90 -16.14
N ARG A 537 18.89 -23.76 -15.81
CA ARG A 537 19.96 -24.60 -16.38
C ARG A 537 19.83 -26.06 -15.97
N LEU A 538 19.49 -26.32 -14.70
CA LEU A 538 19.33 -27.67 -14.17
C LEU A 538 18.15 -28.41 -14.82
N HIS A 539 17.04 -27.70 -15.04
CA HIS A 539 15.88 -28.21 -15.78
C HIS A 539 16.14 -28.36 -17.29
N GLY A 540 17.13 -27.65 -17.82
CA GLY A 540 17.50 -27.71 -19.23
C GLY A 540 16.54 -26.96 -20.15
N PHE A 541 15.83 -25.93 -19.66
CA PHE A 541 14.96 -25.13 -20.52
C PHE A 541 15.76 -24.38 -21.59
N ARG A 542 15.30 -24.46 -22.84
CA ARG A 542 15.97 -23.88 -24.01
C ARG A 542 15.29 -22.61 -24.52
N SER A 543 14.06 -22.37 -24.09
CA SER A 543 13.28 -21.21 -24.51
C SER A 543 12.39 -20.68 -23.39
N TRP A 544 12.03 -19.39 -23.48
CA TRP A 544 11.02 -18.79 -22.59
C TRP A 544 9.66 -19.49 -22.73
N GLY A 545 9.39 -20.13 -23.88
CA GLY A 545 8.16 -20.89 -24.12
C GLY A 545 8.07 -22.15 -23.26
N GLU A 546 9.18 -22.89 -23.12
CA GLU A 546 9.23 -24.06 -22.23
C GLU A 546 9.04 -23.66 -20.76
N LEU A 547 9.69 -22.57 -20.35
CA LEU A 547 9.50 -22.00 -19.01
C LEU A 547 8.04 -21.54 -18.79
N ARG A 548 7.42 -20.88 -19.78
CA ARG A 548 5.99 -20.52 -19.75
C ARG A 548 5.12 -21.75 -19.52
N THR A 549 5.33 -22.84 -20.28
CA THR A 549 4.55 -24.07 -20.15
C THR A 549 4.61 -24.66 -18.74
N LEU A 550 5.77 -24.62 -18.08
CA LEU A 550 5.87 -25.00 -16.67
C LEU A 550 5.06 -24.07 -15.77
N LEU A 551 5.23 -22.74 -15.96
CA LEU A 551 4.61 -21.72 -15.13
C LEU A 551 3.08 -21.73 -15.21
N LEU A 552 2.49 -22.06 -16.36
CA LEU A 552 1.03 -22.22 -16.52
C LEU A 552 0.42 -23.26 -15.55
N GLY A 553 1.20 -24.24 -15.11
CA GLY A 553 0.78 -25.22 -14.09
C GLY A 553 0.72 -24.68 -12.65
N PHE A 554 1.23 -23.48 -12.41
CA PHE A 554 1.24 -22.79 -11.12
C PHE A 554 0.28 -21.58 -11.16
N LEU A 555 0.34 -20.70 -10.15
CA LEU A 555 -0.36 -19.42 -10.20
C LEU A 555 0.46 -18.45 -11.09
N TYR A 556 0.05 -18.38 -12.35
CA TYR A 556 0.67 -17.55 -13.38
C TYR A 556 -0.42 -17.16 -14.39
N VAL A 557 -0.40 -15.91 -14.83
CA VAL A 557 -1.29 -15.39 -15.88
C VAL A 557 -0.50 -14.54 -16.86
N ASP A 558 -0.63 -14.85 -18.15
CA ASP A 558 0.13 -14.19 -19.21
C ASP A 558 -0.10 -12.67 -19.24
N ARG A 559 -1.34 -12.23 -18.96
CA ARG A 559 -1.71 -10.81 -18.86
C ARG A 559 -0.75 -10.03 -17.95
N SER A 560 -0.32 -10.63 -16.85
CA SER A 560 0.54 -9.96 -15.86
C SER A 560 2.01 -10.31 -16.05
N TYR A 561 2.33 -11.52 -16.52
CA TYR A 561 3.68 -12.08 -16.42
C TYR A 561 4.36 -12.41 -17.75
N LEU A 562 3.67 -12.37 -18.89
CA LEU A 562 4.30 -12.72 -20.17
C LEU A 562 5.43 -11.75 -20.55
N ALA A 563 5.20 -10.44 -20.36
CA ALA A 563 6.24 -9.43 -20.63
C ALA A 563 7.40 -9.52 -19.61
N PRO A 564 7.16 -9.58 -18.28
CA PRO A 564 8.20 -9.86 -17.30
C PRO A 564 8.99 -11.15 -17.56
N LEU A 565 8.31 -12.23 -17.98
CA LEU A 565 8.95 -13.51 -18.31
C LEU A 565 9.94 -13.38 -19.47
N LYS A 566 9.55 -12.70 -20.55
CA LYS A 566 10.44 -12.46 -21.69
C LYS A 566 11.64 -11.61 -21.29
N GLY A 567 11.41 -10.52 -20.56
CA GLY A 567 12.50 -9.65 -20.09
C GLY A 567 13.47 -10.37 -19.14
N LEU A 568 12.94 -11.19 -18.22
CA LEU A 568 13.75 -12.00 -17.32
C LEU A 568 14.54 -13.07 -18.10
N TRP A 569 13.93 -13.70 -19.10
CA TRP A 569 14.63 -14.67 -19.94
C TRP A 569 15.84 -14.06 -20.67
N ASP A 570 15.71 -12.83 -21.15
CA ASP A 570 16.81 -12.09 -21.77
C ASP A 570 17.92 -11.76 -20.75
N GLU A 571 17.56 -11.39 -19.52
CA GLU A 571 18.49 -11.16 -18.40
C GLU A 571 19.26 -12.44 -18.03
N LEU A 572 18.57 -13.58 -17.95
CA LEU A 572 19.17 -14.89 -17.66
C LEU A 572 20.20 -15.29 -18.73
N LYS A 573 19.92 -15.00 -20.01
CA LYS A 573 20.86 -15.24 -21.11
C LYS A 573 22.08 -14.32 -21.04
N ALA A 574 21.88 -13.04 -20.72
CA ALA A 574 22.97 -12.08 -20.61
C ALA A 574 23.95 -12.44 -19.49
N GLY A 575 23.43 -12.81 -18.30
CA GLY A 575 24.27 -13.24 -17.17
C GLY A 575 25.03 -14.54 -17.39
N THR A 576 24.68 -15.33 -18.40
CA THR A 576 25.41 -16.57 -18.76
C THR A 576 26.67 -16.30 -19.60
N ILE A 577 26.80 -15.10 -20.19
CA ILE A 577 27.94 -14.72 -21.04
C ILE A 577 29.13 -14.23 -20.19
N ASP A 578 28.89 -13.70 -18.99
CA ASP A 578 29.96 -13.16 -18.13
C ASP A 578 30.62 -14.22 -17.21
N ASP A 579 30.07 -15.43 -17.14
CA ASP A 579 30.58 -16.57 -16.33
C ASP A 579 31.36 -17.63 -17.17
N ILE A 580 31.62 -17.37 -18.46
CA ILE A 580 32.44 -18.20 -19.37
C ILE A 580 33.64 -17.38 -19.85
#